data_AF-A0A920AX69-F1
#
_entry.id   AF-A0A920AX69-F1
#
_cell.length_a   1.000
_cell.length_b   1.000
_cell.length_c   1.000
_cell.angle_alpha   90.00
_cell.angle_beta   90.00
_cell.angle_gamma   90.00
#
_symmetry.space_group_name_H-M   'P 1'
#
loop_
_entity.id
_entity.type
_entity.pdbx_description
1 polymer ?
#
loop_
_entity_poly.entity_id
_entity_poly.type
_entity_poly.pdbx_seq_one_letter_code
_entity_poly.pdbx_strand_id
1 'polypeptide(L)'
;MDILMVDDNPEGGKWTYDDENRKKYPKNKIPPKITYPKEKSHMLKRHICNKNNFENNYGSLNQKINYPTDFKTAKNWLNDFLKNRFLSLEITKMQSFKRN
;
A
#
# COMPACT_ATOMS: atom_id res chain seq x y z
N MET A 1 -11.72 9.63 -18.46
CA MET A 1 -11.46 8.70 -17.33
C MET A 1 -11.70 9.54 -16.11
N ASP A 2 -12.87 9.38 -15.53
CA ASP A 2 -13.52 10.42 -14.73
C ASP A 2 -13.56 9.93 -13.28
N ILE A 3 -12.40 9.88 -12.66
CA ILE A 3 -12.24 9.41 -11.28
C ILE A 3 -12.58 10.57 -10.35
N LEU A 4 -13.50 10.34 -9.40
CA LEU A 4 -14.00 11.36 -8.46
C LEU A 4 -14.61 12.58 -9.19
N MET A 5 -15.39 12.33 -10.25
CA MET A 5 -16.09 13.37 -11.03
C MET A 5 -17.61 13.12 -11.06
N VAL A 6 -18.38 14.19 -10.98
CA VAL A 6 -19.82 14.23 -11.25
C VAL A 6 -20.03 15.26 -12.35
N ASP A 7 -20.33 14.78 -13.55
CA ASP A 7 -20.28 15.56 -14.79
C ASP A 7 -18.91 16.24 -14.96
N ASP A 8 -18.88 17.55 -15.17
CA ASP A 8 -17.66 18.35 -15.32
C ASP A 8 -17.08 18.86 -13.97
N ASN A 9 -17.67 18.44 -12.83
CA ASN A 9 -17.30 18.91 -11.51
C ASN A 9 -16.69 17.81 -10.64
N PRO A 10 -15.84 18.14 -9.66
CA PRO A 10 -15.29 17.15 -8.75
C PRO A 10 -16.38 16.61 -7.81
N GLU A 11 -16.35 15.31 -7.57
CA GLU A 11 -17.18 14.66 -6.56
C GLU A 11 -16.96 15.33 -5.19
N GLY A 12 -18.04 15.70 -4.51
CA GLY A 12 -17.97 16.40 -3.22
C GLY A 12 -17.56 17.88 -3.29
N GLY A 13 -17.48 18.47 -4.49
CA GLY A 13 -17.36 19.93 -4.69
C GLY A 13 -15.97 20.50 -4.40
N LYS A 14 -14.95 19.66 -4.19
CA LYS A 14 -13.56 20.07 -3.96
C LYS A 14 -12.62 19.26 -4.84
N TRP A 15 -11.66 19.92 -5.47
CA TRP A 15 -10.61 19.27 -6.26
C TRP A 15 -9.58 18.53 -5.40
N THR A 16 -9.48 18.86 -4.12
CA THR A 16 -8.54 18.25 -3.18
C THR A 16 -9.11 18.21 -1.76
N TYR A 17 -8.68 17.20 -1.01
CA TYR A 17 -8.95 17.02 0.42
C TYR A 17 -7.64 17.09 1.25
N ASP A 18 -6.55 17.61 0.68
CA ASP A 18 -5.23 17.60 1.33
C ASP A 18 -5.22 18.26 2.70
N ASP A 19 -5.95 19.36 2.89
CA ASP A 19 -6.03 20.06 4.18
C ASP A 19 -6.65 19.19 5.29
N GLU A 20 -7.52 18.25 4.92
CA GLU A 20 -8.15 17.32 5.85
C GLU A 20 -7.19 16.19 6.26
N ASN A 21 -6.15 15.93 5.47
CA ASN A 21 -5.17 14.86 5.64
C ASN A 21 -3.87 15.28 6.35
N ARG A 22 -3.78 16.52 6.87
CA ARG A 22 -2.58 17.03 7.59
C ARG A 22 -2.52 16.74 9.09
N LYS A 23 -3.51 16.04 9.65
CA LYS A 23 -3.52 15.71 11.08
C LYS A 23 -2.39 14.73 11.42
N LYS A 24 -1.80 14.88 12.60
CA LYS A 24 -0.80 13.92 13.10
C LYS A 24 -1.43 12.53 13.24
N TYR A 25 -0.67 11.50 12.87
CA TYR A 25 -1.08 10.13 13.11
C TYR A 25 -1.25 9.88 14.63
N PRO A 26 -2.36 9.29 15.10
CA PRO A 26 -2.59 9.10 16.53
C PRO A 26 -1.55 8.16 17.15
N LYS A 27 -0.95 8.55 18.28
CA LYS A 27 0.12 7.78 18.95
C LYS A 27 -0.28 6.34 19.30
N ASN A 28 -1.55 6.13 19.63
CA ASN A 28 -2.06 4.83 20.08
C ASN A 28 -2.78 4.04 18.96
N LYS A 29 -2.75 4.52 17.71
CA LYS A 29 -3.39 3.83 16.59
C LYS A 29 -2.48 2.71 16.09
N ILE A 30 -2.95 1.47 16.19
CA ILE A 30 -2.25 0.31 15.66
C ILE A 30 -2.43 0.30 14.13
N PRO A 31 -1.35 0.32 13.32
CA PRO A 31 -1.47 0.22 11.88
C PRO A 31 -2.02 -1.15 11.48
N PRO A 32 -2.80 -1.24 10.40
CA PRO A 32 -3.28 -2.53 9.92
C PRO A 32 -2.11 -3.43 9.54
N LYS A 33 -2.25 -4.73 9.81
CA LYS A 33 -1.23 -5.73 9.52
C LYS A 33 -0.98 -5.83 8.01
N ILE A 34 0.29 -5.99 7.63
CA ILE A 34 0.70 -6.24 6.25
C ILE A 34 0.88 -7.75 6.07
N THR A 35 0.22 -8.31 5.05
CA THR A 35 0.46 -9.67 4.60
C THR A 35 1.52 -9.64 3.50
N TYR A 36 2.71 -10.15 3.81
CA TYR A 36 3.82 -10.19 2.85
C TYR A 36 3.68 -11.37 1.88
N PRO A 37 4.12 -11.22 0.62
CA PRO A 37 4.17 -12.32 -0.34
C PRO A 37 5.02 -13.48 0.17
N LYS A 38 4.62 -14.71 -0.18
CA LYS A 38 5.40 -15.90 0.13
C LYS A 38 6.58 -16.05 -0.82
N GLU A 39 7.66 -16.61 -0.31
CA GLU A 39 8.84 -16.94 -1.10
C GLU A 39 8.52 -17.98 -2.19
N LYS A 40 9.11 -17.81 -3.36
CA LYS A 40 9.05 -18.78 -4.46
C LYS A 40 10.42 -19.40 -4.67
N SER A 41 10.47 -20.68 -5.05
CA SER A 41 11.71 -21.45 -5.22
C SER A 41 12.77 -20.82 -6.15
N HIS A 42 12.36 -20.02 -7.15
CA HIS A 42 13.30 -19.32 -8.03
C HIS A 42 14.01 -18.12 -7.37
N MET A 43 13.49 -17.62 -6.25
CA MET A 43 14.06 -16.47 -5.55
C MET A 43 15.36 -16.84 -4.82
N LEU A 44 15.48 -18.08 -4.34
CA LEU A 44 16.71 -18.60 -3.74
C LEU A 44 17.90 -18.52 -4.70
N LYS A 45 17.71 -18.90 -5.97
CA LYS A 45 18.75 -18.78 -7.01
C LYS A 45 19.17 -17.33 -7.23
N ARG A 46 18.21 -16.41 -7.16
CA ARG A 46 18.45 -14.97 -7.29
C ARG A 46 19.21 -14.39 -6.09
N HIS A 47 18.91 -14.86 -4.89
CA HIS A 47 19.66 -14.51 -3.68
C HIS A 47 21.13 -14.92 -3.76
N ILE A 48 21.41 -16.15 -4.20
CA ILE A 48 22.79 -16.65 -4.37
C ILE A 48 23.53 -15.82 -5.42
N CYS A 49 22.91 -15.57 -6.57
CA CYS A 49 23.50 -14.76 -7.64
C CYS A 49 23.80 -13.32 -7.18
N ASN A 50 22.87 -12.68 -6.47
CA ASN A 50 23.08 -11.32 -5.99
C ASN A 50 24.18 -11.24 -4.92
N LYS A 51 24.25 -12.22 -4.02
CA LYS A 51 25.29 -12.26 -2.99
C LYS A 51 26.68 -12.34 -3.61
N ASN A 52 26.87 -13.18 -4.63
CA ASN A 52 28.19 -13.37 -5.24
C ASN A 52 28.67 -12.18 -6.08
N ASN A 53 27.76 -11.35 -6.59
CA ASN A 53 28.09 -10.26 -7.52
C ASN A 53 28.04 -8.87 -6.88
N PHE A 54 27.35 -8.71 -5.74
CA PHE A 54 26.99 -7.39 -5.20
C PHE A 54 27.12 -7.31 -3.68
N GLU A 55 28.01 -8.08 -3.07
CA GLU A 55 28.17 -8.13 -1.60
C GLU A 55 28.52 -6.77 -0.97
N ASN A 56 29.21 -5.90 -1.71
CA ASN A 56 29.64 -4.58 -1.22
C ASN A 56 28.60 -3.46 -1.42
N ASN A 57 27.41 -3.77 -1.94
CA ASN A 57 26.34 -2.78 -2.11
C ASN A 57 25.63 -2.49 -0.78
N TYR A 58 25.08 -1.28 -0.67
CA TYR A 58 24.30 -0.91 0.51
C TYR A 58 23.04 -1.77 0.65
N GLY A 59 22.76 -2.17 1.91
CA GLY A 59 21.61 -2.97 2.30
C GLY A 59 21.97 -4.44 2.53
N SER A 60 20.99 -5.23 2.96
CA SER A 60 21.15 -6.67 3.18
C SER A 60 20.03 -7.44 2.47
N LEU A 61 20.40 -8.61 1.94
CA LEU A 61 19.42 -9.51 1.34
C LEU A 61 18.63 -10.19 2.46
N ASN A 62 17.37 -9.81 2.62
CA ASN A 62 16.44 -10.50 3.51
C ASN A 62 16.02 -11.84 2.89
N GLN A 63 15.97 -12.90 3.68
CA GLN A 63 15.42 -14.20 3.25
C GLN A 63 13.91 -14.11 2.96
N LYS A 64 13.21 -13.14 3.56
CA LYS A 64 11.78 -12.91 3.33
C LYS A 64 11.55 -11.89 2.22
N ILE A 65 10.55 -12.16 1.38
CA ILE A 65 10.13 -11.25 0.32
C ILE A 65 9.23 -10.15 0.90
N ASN A 66 9.65 -8.90 0.69
CA ASN A 66 8.86 -7.74 1.10
C ASN A 66 7.84 -7.28 0.05
N TYR A 67 8.06 -7.62 -1.23
CA TYR A 67 7.29 -7.09 -2.37
C TYR A 67 6.91 -8.17 -3.38
N PRO A 68 5.73 -8.07 -4.01
CA PRO A 68 5.34 -9.00 -5.07
C PRO A 68 6.28 -8.86 -6.27
N THR A 69 6.65 -10.00 -6.86
CA THR A 69 7.58 -10.05 -8.00
C THR A 69 6.91 -10.47 -9.30
N ASP A 70 5.59 -10.66 -9.28
CA ASP A 70 4.80 -10.96 -10.47
C ASP A 70 3.43 -10.27 -10.43
N PHE A 71 2.78 -10.21 -11.59
CA PHE A 71 1.50 -9.53 -11.77
C PHE A 71 0.40 -10.08 -10.85
N LYS A 72 0.31 -11.40 -10.69
CA LYS A 72 -0.74 -12.05 -9.89
C LYS A 72 -0.61 -11.66 -8.41
N THR A 73 0.61 -11.74 -7.88
CA THR A 73 0.90 -11.37 -6.49
C THR A 73 0.75 -9.87 -6.27
N ALA A 74 1.11 -9.02 -7.23
CA ALA A 74 0.89 -7.58 -7.18
C ALA A 74 -0.61 -7.22 -7.12
N LYS A 75 -1.42 -7.84 -8.00
CA LYS A 75 -2.88 -7.65 -8.01
C LYS A 75 -3.52 -8.09 -6.68
N ASN A 76 -3.10 -9.24 -6.15
CA ASN A 76 -3.57 -9.70 -4.85
C ASN A 76 -3.18 -8.75 -3.72
N TRP A 77 -1.96 -8.20 -3.77
CA TRP A 77 -1.48 -7.27 -2.75
C TRP A 77 -2.20 -5.92 -2.79
N LEU A 78 -2.55 -5.44 -3.99
CA LEU A 78 -3.42 -4.27 -4.17
C LEU A 78 -4.82 -4.53 -3.59
N ASN A 79 -5.42 -5.68 -3.88
CA ASN A 79 -6.73 -6.03 -3.34
C ASN A 79 -6.72 -6.12 -1.81
N ASP A 80 -5.67 -6.71 -1.22
CA ASP A 80 -5.47 -6.73 0.24
C ASP A 80 -5.33 -5.31 0.81
N PHE A 81 -4.57 -4.45 0.15
CA PHE A 81 -4.44 -3.05 0.53
C PHE A 81 -5.80 -2.33 0.53
N LEU A 82 -6.56 -2.42 -0.57
CA LEU A 82 -7.86 -1.77 -0.69
C LEU A 82 -8.86 -2.27 0.37
N LYS A 83 -8.83 -3.57 0.69
CA LYS A 83 -9.73 -4.16 1.68
C LYS A 83 -9.34 -3.84 3.12
N ASN A 84 -8.06 -3.91 3.45
CA ASN A 84 -7.60 -3.96 4.84
C ASN A 84 -6.82 -2.72 5.30
N ARG A 85 -6.28 -1.92 4.37
CA ARG A 85 -5.39 -0.79 4.69
C ARG A 85 -5.90 0.56 4.19
N PHE A 86 -6.62 0.61 3.08
CA PHE A 86 -7.04 1.88 2.47
C PHE A 86 -7.89 2.73 3.42
N LEU A 87 -8.89 2.14 4.07
CA LEU A 87 -9.73 2.83 5.07
C LEU A 87 -8.94 3.34 6.28
N SER A 88 -7.78 2.75 6.58
CA SER A 88 -6.95 3.19 7.71
C SER A 88 -6.18 4.48 7.42
N LEU A 89 -6.05 4.88 6.15
CA LEU A 89 -5.37 6.11 5.75
C LEU A 89 -6.17 7.36 6.10
N GLU A 90 -7.50 7.24 6.16
CA GLU A 90 -8.33 8.31 6.66
C GLU A 90 -8.15 8.45 8.18
N ILE A 91 -7.65 9.60 8.60
CA ILE A 91 -7.66 10.00 10.00
C ILE A 91 -9.10 10.43 10.31
N THR A 92 -9.96 9.43 10.50
CA THR A 92 -11.33 9.51 11.03
C THR A 92 -12.20 10.59 10.38
N LYS A 93 -13.00 10.22 9.36
CA LYS A 93 -14.29 10.88 9.06
C LYS A 93 -15.25 10.11 8.14
N MET A 94 -14.98 8.86 7.78
CA MET A 94 -15.94 8.01 7.05
C MET A 94 -17.21 7.58 7.82
N GLN A 95 -17.52 8.18 8.98
CA GLN A 95 -18.83 8.01 9.63
C GLN A 95 -19.88 9.03 9.16
N SER A 96 -19.51 10.10 8.46
CA SER A 96 -20.48 11.11 8.00
C SER A 96 -21.03 10.90 6.58
N PHE A 97 -20.45 9.99 5.78
CA PHE A 97 -20.91 9.76 4.39
C PHE A 97 -22.01 8.69 4.25
N LYS A 98 -22.45 8.06 5.35
CA LYS A 98 -23.60 7.13 5.36
C LYS A 98 -24.92 7.74 5.83
N ARG A 99 -25.02 9.06 5.91
CA ARG A 99 -26.28 9.77 6.17
C ARG A 99 -26.41 10.91 5.18
N ASN A 100 -26.93 10.59 4.00
CA ASN A 100 -27.93 11.32 3.24
C ASN A 100 -28.38 10.44 2.07
#